data_AF-A0A3A8GPM9-F1
#
_entry.id   AF-A0A3A8GPM9-F1
#
_cell.length_a   1.000
_cell.length_b   1.000
_cell.length_c   1.000
_cell.angle_alpha   90.00
_cell.angle_beta   90.00
_cell.angle_gamma   90.00
#
_symmetry.space_group_name_H-M   'P 1'
#
loop_
_entity.id
_entity.type
_entity.pdbx_description
1 polymer ?
#
loop_
_entity_poly.entity_id
_entity_poly.type
_entity_poly.pdbx_seq_one_letter_code
_entity_poly.pdbx_strand_id
1 'polypeptide(L)'
;MMVAGCGPEAVPATETETTEDRVHAMAPPDSCDPNVDFGWCRISTDRVRCANGFYMYAYSTPDGWCIRYDACNIQGGPYVCGLQ
;
A
#
# COMPACT_ATOMS: atom_id res chain seq x y z
N MET A 1 1.61 48.76 25.91
CA MET A 1 1.83 48.25 24.54
C MET A 1 2.03 46.74 24.60
N MET A 2 1.27 46.02 23.77
CA MET A 2 1.38 44.59 23.52
C MET A 2 2.68 44.26 22.79
N VAL A 3 3.30 43.10 23.05
CA VAL A 3 4.16 42.44 22.04
C VAL A 3 3.83 40.95 22.02
N ALA A 4 3.22 40.57 20.90
CA ALA A 4 2.86 39.23 20.48
C ALA A 4 4.05 38.54 19.79
N GLY A 5 3.95 37.22 19.62
CA GLY A 5 4.55 36.52 18.48
C GLY A 5 5.66 35.54 18.81
N CYS A 6 5.26 34.27 19.01
CA CYS A 6 6.11 33.10 18.82
C CYS A 6 5.99 32.70 17.33
N GLY A 7 7.10 32.51 16.61
CA GLY A 7 7.09 31.84 15.31
C GLY A 7 8.26 32.22 14.39
N PRO A 8 9.09 31.26 13.97
CA PRO A 8 9.78 31.33 12.70
C PRO A 8 8.93 30.64 11.63
N GLU A 9 8.22 31.42 10.81
CA GLU A 9 7.59 30.92 9.59
C GLU A 9 8.65 30.87 8.48
N ALA A 10 9.34 29.74 8.36
CA ALA A 10 10.15 29.42 7.19
C ALA A 10 9.22 28.97 6.07
N VAL A 11 9.12 29.81 5.04
CA VAL A 11 8.37 29.56 3.80
C VAL A 11 8.94 28.33 3.10
N PRO A 12 8.18 27.26 2.79
CA PRO A 12 8.67 26.20 1.93
C PRO A 12 8.63 26.65 0.47
N ALA A 13 9.70 26.34 -0.25
CA ALA A 13 9.83 26.56 -1.67
C ALA A 13 8.73 25.84 -2.46
N THR A 14 8.16 26.52 -3.45
CA THR A 14 7.34 25.91 -4.49
C THR A 14 8.21 24.95 -5.29
N GLU A 15 8.12 23.66 -4.99
CA GLU A 15 8.60 22.59 -5.86
C GLU A 15 7.58 22.38 -6.97
N THR A 16 8.06 22.53 -8.20
CA THR A 16 7.36 22.26 -9.46
C THR A 16 6.74 20.86 -9.41
N GLU A 17 5.41 20.81 -9.37
CA GLU A 17 4.64 19.58 -9.49
C GLU A 17 4.74 19.05 -10.93
N THR A 18 5.76 18.23 -11.19
CA THR A 18 5.69 17.25 -12.28
C THR A 18 5.04 16.01 -11.67
N THR A 19 3.71 15.96 -11.67
CA THR A 19 2.98 14.74 -11.28
C THR A 19 3.18 13.71 -12.40
N GLU A 20 4.33 13.04 -12.36
CA GLU A 20 4.47 11.69 -12.87
C GLU A 20 3.37 10.84 -12.21
N ASP A 21 2.60 10.18 -13.05
CA ASP A 21 1.69 9.06 -12.77
C ASP A 21 1.68 8.63 -11.28
N ARG A 22 0.86 9.32 -10.47
CA ARG A 22 0.66 8.97 -9.06
C ARG A 22 -0.12 7.65 -9.05
N VAL A 23 0.60 6.53 -9.12
CA VAL A 23 0.06 5.23 -8.77
C VAL A 23 -0.40 5.37 -7.33
N HIS A 24 -1.71 5.57 -7.13
CA HIS A 24 -2.31 5.51 -5.81
C HIS A 24 -2.09 4.08 -5.31
N ALA A 25 -1.01 3.88 -4.54
CA ALA A 25 -0.88 2.70 -3.72
C ALA A 25 -2.11 2.70 -2.81
N MET A 26 -3.07 1.81 -3.11
CA MET A 26 -4.21 1.60 -2.23
C MET A 26 -3.64 1.39 -0.82
N ALA A 27 -4.09 2.20 0.13
CA ALA A 27 -3.69 2.02 1.52
C ALA A 27 -4.00 0.57 1.92
N PRO A 28 -3.08 -0.10 2.65
CA PRO A 28 -3.36 -1.43 3.13
C PRO A 28 -4.61 -1.42 4.01
N PRO A 29 -5.49 -2.42 3.87
CA PRO A 29 -6.73 -2.47 4.63
C PRO A 29 -6.46 -2.66 6.12
N ASP A 30 -7.38 -2.18 6.96
CA ASP A 30 -7.35 -2.39 8.40
C ASP A 30 -7.63 -3.87 8.78
N SER A 31 -8.28 -4.62 7.89
CA SER A 31 -8.62 -6.03 8.04
C SER A 31 -8.22 -6.86 6.81
N CYS A 32 -8.30 -8.18 6.92
CA CYS A 32 -8.21 -9.10 5.78
C CYS A 32 -9.54 -9.77 5.48
N ASP A 33 -10.63 -9.02 5.55
CA ASP A 33 -11.96 -9.59 5.34
C ASP A 33 -12.28 -9.60 3.85
N PRO A 34 -12.42 -10.77 3.20
CA PRO A 34 -12.66 -10.84 1.77
C PRO A 34 -14.02 -10.26 1.33
N ASN A 35 -14.93 -9.97 2.26
CA ASN A 35 -16.24 -9.38 1.98
C ASN A 35 -16.22 -7.84 2.06
N VAL A 36 -15.20 -7.27 2.70
CA VAL A 36 -15.04 -5.81 2.87
C VAL A 36 -13.85 -5.31 2.04
N ASP A 37 -12.74 -6.03 2.10
CA ASP A 37 -11.46 -5.70 1.49
C ASP A 37 -11.34 -6.36 0.11
N PHE A 38 -12.18 -5.93 -0.83
CA PHE A 38 -12.17 -6.45 -2.20
C PHE A 38 -10.80 -6.27 -2.86
N GLY A 39 -10.31 -7.33 -3.49
CA GLY A 39 -8.97 -7.34 -4.09
C GLY A 39 -7.83 -7.56 -3.09
N TRP A 40 -8.15 -7.88 -1.83
CA TRP A 40 -7.19 -8.31 -0.83
C TRP A 40 -7.50 -9.73 -0.39
N CYS A 41 -6.44 -10.43 0.00
CA CYS A 41 -6.54 -11.79 0.47
C CYS A 41 -5.68 -12.01 1.70
N ARG A 42 -6.23 -12.80 2.61
CA ARG A 42 -5.50 -13.30 3.75
C ARG A 42 -4.57 -14.44 3.33
N ILE A 43 -3.31 -14.32 3.68
CA ILE A 43 -2.30 -15.35 3.52
C ILE A 43 -1.72 -15.73 4.88
N SER A 44 -1.05 -16.88 4.95
CA SER A 44 -0.48 -17.42 6.19
C SER A 44 0.93 -16.89 6.51
N THR A 45 1.58 -16.19 5.59
CA THR A 45 2.98 -15.74 5.70
C THR A 45 3.12 -14.28 5.31
N ASP A 46 4.23 -13.64 5.63
CA ASP A 46 4.49 -12.23 5.31
C ASP A 46 4.78 -11.95 3.83
N ARG A 47 4.90 -13.00 3.00
CA ARG A 47 5.31 -12.87 1.60
C ARG A 47 4.81 -14.01 0.72
N VAL A 48 4.69 -13.73 -0.57
CA VAL A 48 4.37 -14.72 -1.60
C VAL A 48 5.44 -14.73 -2.67
N ARG A 49 5.78 -15.92 -3.18
CA ARG A 49 6.71 -16.08 -4.29
C ARG A 49 5.94 -16.12 -5.61
N CYS A 50 6.16 -15.12 -6.47
CA CYS A 50 5.59 -15.08 -7.81
C CYS A 50 6.32 -16.03 -8.77
N ALA A 51 5.74 -16.29 -9.95
CA ALA A 51 6.28 -17.27 -10.90
C ALA A 51 7.66 -16.88 -11.48
N ASN A 52 7.95 -15.58 -11.61
CA ASN A 52 9.30 -15.09 -11.98
C ASN A 52 10.32 -15.25 -10.83
N GLY A 53 9.88 -15.69 -9.64
CA GLY A 53 10.75 -15.94 -8.48
C GLY A 53 10.90 -14.74 -7.54
N PHE A 54 10.34 -13.58 -7.89
CA PHE A 54 10.24 -12.42 -7.01
C PHE A 54 9.30 -12.67 -5.84
N TYR A 55 9.64 -12.10 -4.68
CA TYR A 55 8.79 -12.12 -3.51
C TYR A 55 8.02 -10.80 -3.41
N MET A 56 6.70 -10.91 -3.27
CA MET A 56 5.83 -9.79 -2.91
C MET A 56 5.49 -9.87 -1.43
N TYR A 57 5.57 -8.73 -0.74
CA TYR A 57 5.33 -8.65 0.70
C TYR A 57 3.86 -8.36 0.98
N ALA A 58 3.36 -8.97 2.05
CA ALA A 58 2.04 -8.72 2.60
C ALA A 58 2.10 -7.65 3.69
N TYR A 59 0.94 -7.09 3.99
CA TYR A 59 0.72 -6.12 5.04
C TYR A 59 0.23 -6.83 6.30
N SER A 60 0.79 -6.44 7.44
CA SER A 60 0.36 -6.95 8.74
C SER A 60 -0.94 -6.25 9.14
N THR A 61 -1.98 -7.04 9.42
CA THR A 61 -3.23 -6.59 10.02
C THR A 61 -3.47 -7.38 11.32
N PRO A 62 -4.40 -6.95 12.19
CA PRO A 62 -4.76 -7.71 13.40
C PRO A 62 -5.26 -9.13 13.09
N ASP A 63 -5.85 -9.34 11.91
CA ASP A 63 -6.37 -10.63 11.47
C ASP A 63 -5.28 -11.51 10.82
N GLY A 64 -4.14 -10.97 10.41
CA GLY A 64 -3.03 -11.74 9.83
C GLY A 64 -2.29 -10.98 8.75
N TRP A 65 -1.91 -11.68 7.67
CA TRP A 65 -1.17 -11.09 6.56
C TRP A 65 -2.09 -10.89 5.36
N CYS A 66 -2.15 -9.65 4.88
CA CYS A 66 -2.97 -9.22 3.76
C CYS A 66 -2.12 -8.92 2.53
N ILE A 67 -2.52 -9.45 1.39
CA ILE A 67 -1.85 -9.11 0.13
C ILE A 67 -2.87 -8.89 -0.97
N ARG A 68 -2.53 -7.99 -1.90
CA ARG A 68 -3.36 -7.76 -3.07
C ARG A 68 -3.45 -9.03 -3.92
N TYR A 69 -4.65 -9.30 -4.42
CA TYR A 69 -4.88 -10.48 -5.27
C TYR A 69 -4.00 -10.46 -6.53
N ASP A 70 -3.71 -9.28 -7.08
CA ASP A 70 -2.88 -9.07 -8.26
C ASP A 70 -1.42 -8.75 -7.96
N ALA A 71 -0.94 -8.97 -6.73
CA ALA A 71 0.46 -8.66 -6.40
C ALA A 71 1.46 -9.35 -7.35
N CYS A 72 1.16 -10.53 -7.87
CA CYS A 72 2.03 -11.21 -8.83
C CYS A 72 1.76 -10.92 -10.32
N ASN A 73 0.77 -10.08 -10.65
CA ASN A 73 0.35 -9.81 -12.03
C ASN A 73 1.50 -9.27 -12.89
N ILE A 74 2.24 -8.28 -12.37
CA ILE A 74 3.42 -7.73 -13.06
C ILE A 74 4.69 -8.60 -12.91
N GLN A 75 4.67 -9.59 -12.01
CA GLN A 75 5.80 -10.47 -11.69
C GLN A 75 5.67 -11.85 -12.36
N GLY A 76 4.89 -11.93 -13.45
CA GLY A 76 4.74 -13.10 -14.30
C GLY A 76 3.96 -14.27 -13.69
N GLY A 77 3.33 -14.09 -12.53
CA GLY A 77 2.60 -15.14 -11.83
C GLY A 77 1.09 -14.93 -11.84
N PRO A 78 0.31 -15.99 -11.56
CA PRO A 78 -1.14 -15.88 -11.43
C PRO A 78 -1.50 -14.94 -10.27
N TYR A 79 -2.78 -14.57 -10.21
CA TYR A 79 -3.32 -13.91 -9.03
C TYR A 79 -2.99 -14.74 -7.77
N VAL A 80 -2.55 -14.07 -6.71
CA VAL A 80 -2.06 -14.66 -5.44
C VAL A 80 -3.11 -15.56 -4.81
N CYS A 81 -4.35 -15.16 -4.98
CA CYS A 81 -5.55 -15.82 -4.54
C CYS A 81 -6.47 -15.78 -5.75
N GLY A 82 -7.04 -16.93 -6.12
CA GLY A 82 -7.94 -17.01 -7.27
C GLY A 82 -9.03 -15.93 -7.16
N LEU A 83 -9.40 -15.34 -8.30
CA LEU A 83 -10.56 -14.45 -8.40
C LEU A 83 -11.77 -15.22 -7.81
N GLN A 84 -12.19 -14.84 -6.61
CA GLN A 84 -13.40 -15.36 -5.96
C GLN A 84 -14.60 -14.53 -6.42
#